data_AF-A0A7S3VXV7-F1
#
_entry.id   AF-A0A7S3VXV7-F1
#
_cell.length_a   1.000
_cell.length_b   1.000
_cell.length_c   1.000
_cell.angle_alpha   90.00
_cell.angle_beta   90.00
_cell.angle_gamma   90.00
#
_symmetry.space_group_name_H-M   'P 1'
#
loop_
_entity.id
_entity.type
_entity.pdbx_description
1 polymer ?
#
loop_
_entity_poly.entity_id
_entity_poly.type
_entity_poly.pdbx_seq_one_letter_code
_entity_poly.pdbx_strand_id
1 'polypeptide(L)'
;AVRWRRKLPPSVIVTDRADSRLFALQSTKSDVAGCRLGMTNNWGSPSGFTYTLNFVKSGEEDRTDERIDLESGATLFVERKALWVGEGGLLGATVDIDDKFNLIVNSKSDEPQRGSAGLTADEVARRAATNTDEER
;
A
#
# COMPACT_ATOMS: atom_id res chain seq x y z
N ALA A 1 -8.70 35.95 -4.49
CA ALA A 1 -7.72 35.10 -3.78
C ALA A 1 -7.68 33.73 -4.45
N VAL A 2 -6.56 33.37 -5.09
CA VAL A 2 -6.38 32.04 -5.71
C VAL A 2 -6.17 31.05 -4.57
N ARG A 3 -7.16 30.19 -4.29
CA ARG A 3 -7.01 29.07 -3.35
C ARG A 3 -6.01 28.09 -3.97
N TRP A 4 -4.78 28.10 -3.47
CA TRP A 4 -3.81 27.02 -3.72
C TRP A 4 -4.41 25.72 -3.18
N ARG A 5 -5.06 24.94 -4.05
CA ARG A 5 -5.43 23.57 -3.72
C ARG A 5 -4.12 22.80 -3.61
N ARG A 6 -3.77 22.38 -2.39
CA ARG A 6 -2.69 21.41 -2.21
C ARG A 6 -3.04 20.19 -3.07
N LYS A 7 -2.08 19.73 -3.88
CA LYS A 7 -2.22 18.45 -4.59
C LYS A 7 -2.49 17.40 -3.50
N LEU A 8 -3.60 16.67 -3.63
CA LEU A 8 -3.88 15.58 -2.70
C LEU A 8 -2.71 14.58 -2.79
N PRO A 9 -2.29 14.00 -1.67
CA PRO A 9 -1.29 12.94 -1.72
C PRO A 9 -1.82 11.82 -2.63
N PRO A 10 -0.94 11.17 -3.40
CA PRO A 10 -1.35 10.06 -4.26
C PRO A 10 -1.96 8.96 -3.40
N SER A 11 -2.98 8.27 -3.93
CA SER A 11 -3.62 7.17 -3.21
C SER A 11 -2.68 6.00 -2.98
N VAL A 12 -1.63 5.86 -3.78
CA VAL A 12 -0.58 4.85 -3.63
C VAL A 12 0.77 5.53 -3.84
N ILE A 13 1.75 5.20 -3.01
CA ILE A 13 3.13 5.66 -3.16
C ILE A 13 3.86 4.60 -3.98
N VAL A 14 4.46 5.00 -5.10
CA VAL A 14 5.27 4.10 -5.94
C VAL A 14 6.74 4.45 -5.71
N THR A 15 7.58 3.45 -5.44
CA THR A 15 9.03 3.67 -5.28
C THR A 15 9.68 4.01 -6.62
N ASP A 16 10.82 4.71 -6.61
CA ASP A 16 11.61 5.00 -7.83
C ASP A 16 12.01 3.73 -8.58
N ARG A 17 12.25 2.65 -7.82
CA ARG A 17 12.55 1.32 -8.37
C ARG A 17 11.33 0.77 -9.11
N ALA A 18 10.15 0.75 -8.48
CA ALA A 18 8.93 0.32 -9.14
C ALA A 18 8.61 1.19 -10.37
N ASP A 19 8.78 2.51 -10.27
CA ASP A 19 8.58 3.41 -11.40
C ASP A 19 9.44 3.02 -12.61
N SER A 20 10.76 2.89 -12.38
CA SER A 20 11.71 2.47 -13.42
C SER A 20 11.37 1.09 -14.01
N ARG A 21 10.89 0.15 -13.18
CA ARG A 21 10.48 -1.19 -13.62
C ARG A 21 9.19 -1.17 -14.42
N LEU A 22 8.19 -0.38 -14.01
CA LEU A 22 6.93 -0.21 -14.73
C LEU A 22 7.18 0.43 -16.09
N PHE A 23 8.06 1.42 -16.16
CA PHE A 23 8.51 2.00 -17.41
C PHE A 23 9.18 0.97 -18.33
N ALA A 24 10.10 0.16 -17.79
CA ALA A 24 10.74 -0.91 -18.55
C ALA A 24 9.71 -1.92 -19.08
N LEU A 25 8.73 -2.31 -18.26
CA LEU A 25 7.64 -3.20 -18.67
C LEU A 25 6.78 -2.58 -19.77
N GLN A 26 6.36 -1.32 -19.60
CA GLN A 26 5.52 -0.62 -20.55
C GLN A 26 6.23 -0.44 -21.89
N SER A 27 7.51 -0.09 -21.88
CA SER A 27 8.31 0.10 -23.10
C SER A 27 8.57 -1.19 -23.89
N THR A 28 8.33 -2.38 -23.32
CA THR A 28 8.37 -3.65 -24.08
C THR A 28 7.18 -3.84 -25.03
N LYS A 29 6.10 -3.07 -24.86
CA LYS A 29 4.86 -3.21 -25.64
C LYS A 29 4.40 -1.84 -26.13
N SER A 30 4.16 -1.71 -27.43
CA SER A 30 3.71 -0.44 -28.00
C SER A 30 2.20 -0.21 -27.91
N ASP A 31 1.41 -1.24 -27.58
CA ASP A 31 -0.05 -1.25 -27.58
C ASP A 31 -0.67 -1.11 -26.17
N VAL A 32 0.13 -0.72 -25.17
CA VAL A 32 -0.31 -0.62 -23.78
C VAL A 32 -0.36 0.83 -23.30
N ALA A 33 -1.45 1.16 -22.60
CA ALA A 33 -1.62 2.43 -21.92
C ALA A 33 -0.82 2.51 -20.62
N GLY A 34 -0.53 1.36 -20.00
CA GLY A 34 0.16 1.25 -18.73
C GLY A 34 0.00 -0.12 -18.08
N CYS A 35 0.26 -0.18 -16.79
CA CYS A 35 0.02 -1.37 -15.97
C CYS A 35 -1.15 -1.14 -15.00
N ARG A 36 -1.97 -2.17 -14.75
CA ARG A 36 -3.03 -2.17 -13.75
C ARG A 36 -2.64 -3.03 -12.56
N LEU A 37 -2.66 -2.41 -11.39
CA LEU A 37 -2.57 -3.05 -10.10
C LEU A 37 -3.99 -3.44 -9.65
N GLY A 38 -4.21 -4.75 -9.57
CA GLY A 38 -5.49 -5.33 -9.16
C GLY A 38 -5.36 -6.18 -7.91
N MET A 39 -6.51 -6.59 -7.38
CA MET A 39 -6.59 -7.40 -6.16
C MET A 39 -7.65 -8.49 -6.29
N THR A 40 -7.31 -9.69 -5.84
CA THR A 40 -8.21 -10.85 -5.77
C THR A 40 -8.17 -11.45 -4.38
N ASN A 41 -9.33 -11.87 -3.87
CA ASN A 41 -9.43 -12.52 -2.57
C ASN A 41 -8.68 -13.86 -2.60
N ASN A 42 -7.82 -14.07 -1.62
CA ASN A 42 -7.08 -15.30 -1.41
C ASN A 42 -6.98 -15.56 0.10
N TRP A 43 -7.97 -16.24 0.66
CA TRP A 43 -8.09 -16.51 2.08
C TRP A 43 -6.98 -17.42 2.66
N GLY A 44 -6.11 -17.97 1.81
CA GLY A 44 -4.91 -18.70 2.23
C GLY A 44 -3.65 -17.84 2.32
N SER A 45 -3.69 -16.57 1.92
CA SER A 45 -2.55 -15.65 2.08
C SER A 45 -2.61 -14.93 3.44
N PRO A 46 -1.46 -14.52 4.01
CA PRO A 46 -1.42 -13.79 5.27
C PRO A 46 -2.27 -12.51 5.28
N SER A 47 -2.43 -11.85 4.12
CA SER A 47 -3.26 -10.64 3.98
C SER A 47 -4.72 -10.94 3.60
N GLY A 48 -5.07 -12.18 3.28
CA GLY A 48 -6.37 -12.54 2.69
C GLY A 48 -6.52 -12.13 1.22
N PHE A 49 -5.49 -11.56 0.60
CA PHE A 49 -5.51 -11.09 -0.79
C PHE A 49 -4.26 -11.49 -1.57
N THR A 50 -4.42 -11.58 -2.89
CA THR A 50 -3.32 -11.63 -3.86
C THR A 50 -3.41 -10.40 -4.74
N TYR A 51 -2.31 -9.65 -4.82
CA TYR A 51 -2.19 -8.52 -5.72
C TYR A 51 -1.71 -8.99 -7.10
N THR A 52 -2.20 -8.34 -8.15
CA THR A 52 -1.85 -8.68 -9.53
C THR A 52 -1.39 -7.43 -10.27
N LEU A 53 -0.43 -7.60 -11.17
CA LEU A 53 0.05 -6.53 -12.05
C LEU A 53 -0.13 -6.97 -13.50
N ASN A 54 -1.05 -6.34 -14.21
CA ASN A 54 -1.41 -6.69 -15.59
C ASN A 54 -1.17 -5.51 -16.53
N PHE A 55 -1.03 -5.75 -17.83
CA PHE A 55 -1.01 -4.67 -18.81
C PHE A 55 -2.42 -4.19 -19.11
N VAL A 56 -2.59 -2.89 -19.30
CA VAL A 56 -3.82 -2.28 -19.82
C VAL A 56 -3.57 -1.88 -21.27
N LYS A 57 -4.40 -2.36 -22.18
CA LYS A 57 -4.33 -1.96 -23.59
C LYS A 57 -4.87 -0.55 -23.79
N SER A 58 -4.29 0.17 -24.74
CA SER A 58 -4.78 1.50 -25.12
C SER A 58 -6.23 1.42 -25.61
N GLY A 59 -7.13 2.20 -25.00
CA GLY A 59 -8.57 2.19 -25.28
C GLY A 59 -9.40 1.18 -24.46
N GLU A 60 -8.76 0.33 -23.65
CA GLU A 60 -9.41 -0.59 -22.71
C GLU A 60 -9.26 -0.12 -21.25
N GLU A 61 -8.94 1.16 -21.03
CA GLU A 61 -8.82 1.71 -19.68
C GLU A 61 -10.18 1.75 -18.98
N ASP A 62 -10.24 1.23 -17.75
CA ASP A 62 -11.44 1.34 -16.92
C ASP A 62 -11.47 2.72 -16.29
N ARG A 63 -12.54 3.47 -16.56
CA ARG A 63 -12.73 4.83 -16.03
C ARG A 63 -12.90 4.87 -14.52
N THR A 64 -13.16 3.73 -13.90
CA THR A 64 -13.32 3.63 -12.46
C THR A 64 -12.00 3.48 -11.72
N ASP A 65 -10.95 3.05 -12.43
CA ASP A 65 -9.60 2.93 -11.90
C ASP A 65 -9.04 4.30 -11.54
N GLU A 66 -8.18 4.31 -10.54
CA GLU A 66 -7.34 5.47 -10.30
C GLU A 66 -6.14 5.43 -11.24
N ARG A 67 -5.95 6.51 -12.00
CA ARG A 67 -4.79 6.71 -12.86
C ARG A 67 -3.71 7.49 -12.10
N ILE A 68 -2.52 6.91 -12.00
CA ILE A 68 -1.33 7.51 -11.42
C ILE A 68 -0.29 7.64 -12.53
N ASP A 69 -0.02 8.87 -12.95
CA ASP A 69 1.07 9.19 -13.88
C ASP A 69 2.39 9.24 -13.09
N LEU A 70 3.36 8.43 -13.48
CA LEU A 70 4.65 8.30 -12.81
C LEU A 70 5.70 9.25 -13.40
N GLU A 71 6.79 9.49 -12.68
CA GLU A 71 7.81 10.46 -13.10
C GLU A 71 8.59 9.98 -14.32
N SER A 72 8.77 8.67 -14.48
CA SER A 72 9.36 8.07 -15.68
C SER A 72 8.53 8.25 -16.96
N GLY A 73 7.27 8.68 -16.85
CA GLY A 73 6.29 8.71 -17.93
C GLY A 73 5.47 7.42 -18.09
N ALA A 74 5.71 6.40 -17.26
CA ALA A 74 4.84 5.24 -17.16
C ALA A 74 3.49 5.60 -16.52
N THR A 75 2.47 4.78 -16.78
CA THR A 75 1.15 4.94 -16.14
C THR A 75 0.81 3.69 -15.32
N LEU A 76 0.43 3.91 -14.05
CA LEU A 76 -0.14 2.89 -13.19
C LEU A 76 -1.64 3.15 -13.00
N PHE A 77 -2.46 2.14 -13.30
CA PHE A 77 -3.88 2.11 -12.97
C PHE A 77 -4.07 1.29 -11.71
N VAL A 78 -4.91 1.73 -10.78
CA VAL A 78 -5.23 0.98 -9.57
C VAL A 78 -6.72 0.68 -9.56
N GLU A 79 -7.07 -0.61 -9.46
CA GLU A 79 -8.46 -1.04 -9.41
C GLU A 79 -9.17 -0.40 -8.21
N ARG A 80 -10.35 0.19 -8.45
CA ARG A 80 -11.13 0.86 -7.39
C ARG A 80 -11.37 -0.01 -6.16
N LYS A 81 -11.64 -1.30 -6.36
CA LYS A 81 -11.87 -2.26 -5.26
C LYS A 81 -10.64 -2.49 -4.37
N ALA A 82 -9.44 -2.19 -4.87
CA ALA A 82 -8.20 -2.29 -4.11
C ALA A 82 -7.89 -1.02 -3.31
N LEU A 83 -8.57 0.10 -3.61
CA LEU A 83 -8.39 1.40 -2.96
C LEU A 83 -9.31 1.58 -1.75
N TRP A 84 -8.97 0.94 -0.64
CA TRP A 84 -9.68 1.09 0.63
C TRP A 84 -8.70 1.11 1.80
N VAL A 85 -9.17 1.57 2.96
CA VAL A 85 -8.39 1.65 4.20
C VAL A 85 -8.55 0.37 5.01
N GLY A 86 -7.46 -0.36 5.24
CA GLY A 86 -7.44 -1.51 6.12
C GLY A 86 -6.39 -2.54 5.70
N GLU A 87 -6.43 -3.72 6.32
CA GLU A 87 -5.53 -4.82 6.01
C GLU A 87 -5.72 -5.31 4.58
N GLY A 88 -4.68 -5.23 3.76
CA GLY A 88 -4.74 -5.61 2.35
C GLY A 88 -5.24 -4.50 1.41
N GLY A 89 -5.66 -3.35 1.95
CA GLY A 89 -6.02 -2.17 1.16
C GLY A 89 -4.79 -1.42 0.65
N LEU A 90 -4.85 -0.93 -0.59
CA LEU A 90 -3.74 -0.18 -1.20
C LEU A 90 -3.75 1.30 -0.84
N LEU A 91 -4.79 1.82 -0.19
CA LEU A 91 -4.89 3.26 0.07
C LEU A 91 -3.81 3.70 1.06
N GLY A 92 -2.89 4.52 0.57
CA GLY A 92 -1.71 5.00 1.28
C GLY A 92 -0.55 4.00 1.33
N ALA A 93 -0.68 2.82 0.72
CA ALA A 93 0.36 1.81 0.68
C ALA A 93 1.55 2.27 -0.18
N THR A 94 2.72 1.70 0.11
CA THR A 94 3.91 1.83 -0.74
C THR A 94 4.04 0.57 -1.59
N VAL A 95 4.11 0.75 -2.90
CA VAL A 95 4.27 -0.31 -3.89
C VAL A 95 5.71 -0.30 -4.41
N ASP A 96 6.38 -1.44 -4.30
CA ASP A 96 7.71 -1.70 -4.86
C ASP A 96 7.68 -2.92 -5.80
N ILE A 97 8.66 -3.00 -6.70
CA ILE A 97 8.87 -4.15 -7.59
C ILE A 97 10.32 -4.57 -7.45
N ASP A 98 10.56 -5.79 -7.00
CA ASP A 98 11.92 -6.33 -6.84
C ASP A 98 12.57 -6.71 -8.18
N ASP A 99 13.83 -7.14 -8.12
CA ASP A 99 14.60 -7.53 -9.32
C ASP A 99 14.08 -8.78 -10.02
N LYS A 100 13.25 -9.57 -9.35
CA LYS A 100 12.56 -10.74 -9.91
C LYS A 100 11.16 -10.39 -10.40
N PHE A 101 10.80 -9.11 -10.44
CA PHE A 101 9.47 -8.61 -10.77
C PHE A 101 8.36 -9.10 -9.83
N ASN A 102 8.71 -9.43 -8.58
CA ASN A 102 7.69 -9.66 -7.57
C ASN A 102 7.15 -8.31 -7.08
N LEU A 103 5.83 -8.24 -6.96
CA LEU A 103 5.14 -7.10 -6.41
C LEU A 103 5.23 -7.13 -4.88
N ILE A 104 5.73 -6.05 -4.30
CA ILE A 104 5.84 -5.84 -2.85
C ILE A 104 4.90 -4.71 -2.47
N VAL A 105 4.01 -4.97 -1.51
CA VAL A 105 3.05 -3.98 -1.01
C VAL A 105 3.25 -3.80 0.48
N ASN A 106 3.71 -2.63 0.89
CA ASN A 106 3.86 -2.25 2.29
C ASN A 106 2.70 -1.35 2.69
N SER A 107 1.84 -1.84 3.57
CA SER A 107 0.67 -1.09 4.03
C SER A 107 1.09 -0.07 5.10
N LYS A 108 0.45 1.10 5.17
CA LYS A 108 0.73 2.10 6.23
C LYS A 108 0.54 1.58 7.65
N SER A 109 -0.19 0.47 7.81
CA SER A 109 -0.44 -0.23 9.07
C SER A 109 0.83 -0.75 9.76
N ASP A 110 1.98 -0.77 9.09
CA ASP A 110 3.25 -1.24 9.65
C ASP A 110 3.99 -0.18 10.48
N GLU A 111 3.43 1.02 10.69
CA GLU A 111 3.82 1.77 11.89
C GLU A 111 3.35 0.95 13.11
N PRO A 112 4.25 0.49 14.00
CA PRO A 112 3.83 -0.10 15.25
C PRO A 112 2.92 0.91 15.93
N GLN A 113 1.70 0.49 16.28
CA GLN A 113 0.76 1.32 17.01
C GLN A 113 1.51 2.01 18.16
N ARG A 114 1.79 3.31 18.01
CA ARG A 114 2.26 4.15 19.11
C ARG A 114 1.10 4.21 20.11
N GLY A 115 1.06 3.25 21.04
CA GLY A 115 -0.06 3.18 21.98
C GLY A 115 -0.21 1.94 22.85
N SER A 116 0.51 0.84 22.61
CA SER A 116 0.60 -0.26 23.59
C SER A 116 2.04 -0.48 24.00
N ALA A 117 2.55 0.45 24.81
CA ALA A 117 3.61 0.09 25.74
C ALA A 117 3.02 -0.99 26.67
N GLY A 118 3.19 -2.26 26.28
CA GLY A 118 3.02 -3.37 27.19
C GLY A 118 3.89 -3.06 28.40
N LEU A 119 3.26 -3.00 29.57
CA LEU A 119 3.97 -2.87 30.84
C LEU A 119 5.06 -3.94 30.84
N THR A 120 6.30 -3.52 31.03
CA THR A 120 7.40 -4.47 31.20
C THR A 120 7.11 -5.34 32.43
N ALA A 121 7.63 -6.57 32.47
CA ALA A 121 7.41 -7.48 33.60
C ALA A 121 7.79 -6.83 34.96
N ASP A 122 8.78 -5.94 34.95
CA ASP A 122 9.19 -5.14 36.11
C ASP A 122 8.11 -4.15 36.58
N GLU A 123 7.32 -3.60 35.66
CA GLU A 123 6.27 -2.63 35.99
C GLU A 123 4.97 -3.30 36.47
N VAL A 124 4.71 -4.53 36.01
CA VAL A 124 3.66 -5.39 36.57
C VAL A 124 4.02 -5.82 38.00
N ALA A 125 5.28 -6.19 38.25
CA ALA A 125 5.75 -6.57 39.57
C ALA A 125 5.68 -5.41 40.60
N ARG A 126 6.02 -4.18 40.18
CA ARG A 126 5.91 -3.00 41.06
C ARG A 126 4.46 -2.67 41.45
N ARG A 127 3.51 -2.83 40.52
CA ARG A 127 2.08 -2.56 40.81
C ARG A 127 1.45 -3.62 41.71
N ALA A 128 1.89 -4.88 41.62
CA ALA A 128 1.43 -5.94 42.51
C ALA A 128 1.89 -5.73 43.97
N ALA A 129 3.08 -5.15 44.18
CA ALA A 129 3.61 -4.89 45.51
C ALA A 129 2.91 -3.73 46.24
N THR A 130 2.30 -2.79 45.53
CA THR A 130 1.58 -1.65 46.14
C THR A 130 0.17 -1.98 46.65
N ASN A 131 -0.40 -3.14 46.30
CA ASN A 131 -1.79 -3.49 46.65
C ASN A 131 -1.90 -4.47 47.84
N THR A 132 -0.81 -4.79 48.54
CA THR A 132 -0.82 -5.80 49.62
C THR A 132 -0.80 -5.21 51.03
N ASP A 133 -0.88 -3.88 51.20
CA ASP A 133 -0.78 -3.22 52.52
C ASP A 133 -2.10 -2.61 53.04
N GLU A 134 -3.25 -2.84 52.40
CA GLU A 134 -4.56 -2.33 52.89
C GLU A 134 -5.54 -3.41 53.39
N GLU A 135 -5.13 -4.69 53.48
CA GLU A 135 -5.95 -5.75 54.11
C GLU A 135 -5.30 -6.32 55.38
N ARG A 136 -5.16 -5.48 56.42
CA ARG A 136 -4.95 -5.95 57.80
C ARG A 136 -5.76 -5.16 58.81
#